data_AF-A0A1E3BSL8-F1
#
_entry.id   AF-A0A1E3BSL8-F1
#
_cell.length_a   1.000
_cell.length_b   1.000
_cell.length_c   1.000
_cell.angle_alpha   90.00
_cell.angle_beta   90.00
_cell.angle_gamma   90.00
#
_symmetry.space_group_name_H-M   'P 1'
#
loop_
_entity.id
_entity.type
_entity.pdbx_description
1 polymer ?
#
loop_
_entity_poly.entity_id
_entity_poly.type
_entity_poly.pdbx_seq_one_letter_code
_entity_poly.pdbx_strand_id
1 'polypeptide(L)'
;MQQLPRFNARPEVRSQLLASFINSFLRPAQLLKTNKSLIETLPDLVGGSPLLDKAVISLSSAFVAKNNRDDRLLQYSTKLYSQAMKILHSKIMMGKGLGKDLLYTTIIFQVYELINCSPSGFPAWLAHVQGSNALIRQCDGRSKEAVAENLFSVSSDLSLWLCNAIGKRQAAWRYNIPTRSSEPPGDKNAPPPEPIDILLDILIECTALIEEVDTLLDQGYVARGSRRVGERLLHSCLSLEDKLHSTCIWMQAKLGVPSPLPRDASTLKGFRTAVPNDFFPRPLKFPSLSCAESHLIYWTTLVLLYPLINQLFDFLGPDSGQSGSPVSTASPCYPSIETVENPTPPAADTQNRVVDFIALTDVYATEVCRAAAYCLQPSMKALGGQLLLAPLSQSTQFFQVEQSSEKIKWCQAVFMYLPQVGFAIGVFLKDIVWPQYRLSQKRRSPSPPEQVGERY
;
A
#
# COMPACT_ATOMS: atom_id res chain seq x y z
N MET A 1 34.95 -21.89 18.86
CA MET A 1 34.51 -20.65 18.19
C MET A 1 35.00 -20.69 16.74
N GLN A 2 34.29 -21.39 15.86
CA GLN A 2 34.70 -21.55 14.45
C GLN A 2 34.44 -20.23 13.69
N GLN A 3 35.46 -19.72 12.99
CA GLN A 3 35.35 -18.54 12.15
C GLN A 3 34.34 -18.83 11.02
N LEU A 4 33.22 -18.08 10.99
CA LEU A 4 32.38 -18.03 9.79
C LEU A 4 33.26 -17.63 8.60
N PRO A 5 33.10 -18.28 7.42
CA PRO A 5 33.84 -17.92 6.22
C PRO A 5 33.73 -16.42 5.96
N ARG A 6 34.80 -15.78 5.45
CA ARG A 6 34.78 -14.40 4.97
C ARG A 6 33.87 -14.27 3.72
N PHE A 7 32.57 -14.48 3.87
CA PHE A 7 31.54 -14.27 2.83
C PHE A 7 31.62 -12.86 2.22
N ASN A 8 32.16 -11.91 2.97
CA ASN A 8 32.26 -10.50 2.61
C ASN A 8 33.36 -10.16 1.58
N ALA A 9 34.28 -11.07 1.25
CA ALA A 9 35.48 -10.73 0.49
C ALA A 9 35.45 -11.13 -0.99
N ARG A 10 34.56 -12.03 -1.41
CA ARG A 10 34.52 -12.55 -2.79
C ARG A 10 33.43 -11.84 -3.60
N PRO A 11 33.79 -10.99 -4.60
CA PRO A 11 32.83 -10.36 -5.50
C PRO A 11 31.83 -11.35 -6.11
N GLU A 12 32.28 -12.56 -6.43
CA GLU A 12 31.49 -13.61 -7.08
C GLU A 12 30.33 -14.05 -6.20
N VAL A 13 30.58 -14.24 -4.89
CA VAL A 13 29.56 -14.64 -3.92
C VAL A 13 28.51 -13.53 -3.74
N ARG A 14 28.97 -12.27 -3.73
CA ARG A 14 28.08 -11.10 -3.63
C ARG A 14 27.16 -11.01 -4.84
N SER A 15 27.70 -11.16 -6.05
CA SER A 15 26.93 -11.16 -7.29
C SER A 15 25.95 -12.32 -7.36
N GLN A 16 26.33 -13.52 -6.92
CA GLN A 16 25.44 -14.69 -6.88
C GLN A 16 24.26 -14.49 -5.91
N LEU A 17 24.51 -13.95 -4.71
CA LEU A 17 23.46 -13.66 -3.74
C LEU A 17 22.47 -12.63 -4.29
N LEU A 18 22.96 -11.55 -4.90
CA LEU A 18 22.12 -10.52 -5.51
C LEU A 18 21.31 -11.07 -6.69
N ALA A 19 21.93 -11.84 -7.58
CA ALA A 19 21.24 -12.46 -8.71
C ALA A 19 20.15 -13.43 -8.23
N SER A 20 20.45 -14.24 -7.20
CA SER A 20 19.48 -15.16 -6.59
C SER A 20 18.29 -14.40 -5.98
N PHE A 21 18.57 -13.28 -5.29
CA PHE A 21 17.54 -12.39 -4.76
C PHE A 21 16.65 -11.82 -5.87
N ILE A 22 17.22 -11.15 -6.87
CA ILE A 22 16.46 -10.54 -7.97
C ILE A 22 15.62 -11.59 -8.70
N ASN A 23 16.19 -12.76 -9.00
CA ASN A 23 15.49 -13.85 -9.67
C ASN A 23 14.37 -14.46 -8.81
N SER A 24 14.47 -14.39 -7.49
CA SER A 24 13.42 -14.91 -6.60
C SER A 24 12.38 -13.85 -6.25
N PHE A 25 12.74 -12.57 -6.37
CA PHE A 25 11.88 -11.44 -6.04
C PHE A 25 11.02 -10.99 -7.23
N LEU A 26 11.64 -10.82 -8.40
CA LEU A 26 11.03 -10.26 -9.61
C LEU A 26 10.73 -11.31 -10.68
N ARG A 27 9.66 -11.10 -11.45
CA ARG A 27 9.39 -11.92 -12.64
C ARG A 27 10.27 -11.49 -13.82
N PRO A 28 10.65 -12.41 -14.73
CA PRO A 28 11.43 -12.05 -15.93
C PRO A 28 10.76 -10.97 -16.78
N ALA A 29 9.42 -10.97 -16.87
CA ALA A 29 8.65 -9.98 -17.61
C ALA A 29 8.65 -8.57 -16.98
N GLN A 30 9.08 -8.41 -15.72
CA GLN A 30 9.16 -7.11 -15.06
C GLN A 30 10.47 -6.38 -15.34
N LEU A 31 11.55 -7.13 -15.62
CA LEU A 31 12.85 -6.62 -16.03
C LEU A 31 12.83 -5.82 -17.35
N LEU A 32 11.69 -5.83 -18.06
CA LEU A 32 11.48 -5.20 -19.36
C LEU A 32 10.65 -3.91 -19.28
N LYS A 33 10.25 -3.46 -18.08
CA LYS A 33 9.56 -2.17 -17.93
C LYS A 33 10.52 -1.01 -18.22
N THR A 34 10.01 0.05 -18.85
CA THR A 34 10.75 1.28 -19.15
C THR A 34 11.22 2.03 -17.91
N ASN A 35 10.51 1.89 -16.78
CA ASN A 35 10.94 2.38 -15.47
C ASN A 35 11.47 1.23 -14.62
N LYS A 36 12.76 1.27 -14.29
CA LYS A 36 13.43 0.26 -13.45
C LYS A 36 12.98 0.38 -12.01
N SER A 37 12.45 -0.70 -11.40
CA SER A 37 12.22 -0.75 -9.96
C SER A 37 13.51 -0.63 -9.14
N LEU A 38 13.46 -0.24 -7.87
CA LEU A 38 14.65 -0.20 -7.00
C LEU A 38 15.40 -1.54 -7.01
N ILE A 39 14.66 -2.66 -7.03
CA ILE A 39 15.24 -3.99 -7.06
C ILE A 39 16.05 -4.21 -8.36
N GLU A 40 15.62 -3.62 -9.47
CA GLU A 40 16.31 -3.63 -10.76
C GLU A 40 17.51 -2.67 -10.81
N THR A 41 17.52 -1.63 -9.97
CA THR A 41 18.67 -0.70 -9.87
C THR A 41 19.74 -1.19 -8.89
N LEU A 42 19.44 -2.16 -8.01
CA LEU A 42 20.43 -2.68 -7.04
C LEU A 42 21.77 -3.11 -7.66
N PRO A 43 21.82 -3.81 -8.81
CA PRO A 43 23.11 -4.15 -9.44
C PRO A 43 23.95 -2.93 -9.78
N ASP A 44 23.32 -1.83 -10.20
CA ASP A 44 23.98 -0.57 -10.57
C ASP A 44 24.48 0.18 -9.32
N LEU A 45 23.93 -0.11 -8.13
CA LEU A 45 24.33 0.50 -6.85
C LEU A 45 25.51 -0.21 -6.17
N VAL A 46 25.79 -1.47 -6.52
CA VAL A 46 26.90 -2.24 -5.94
C VAL A 46 28.24 -1.68 -6.39
N GLY A 47 29.17 -1.52 -5.47
CA GLY A 47 30.49 -0.91 -5.70
C GLY A 47 30.51 0.61 -5.57
N GLY A 48 29.34 1.27 -5.49
CA GLY A 48 29.23 2.73 -5.33
C GLY A 48 29.70 3.22 -3.95
N SER A 49 29.38 2.49 -2.88
CA SER A 49 29.96 2.77 -1.56
C SER A 49 29.93 1.59 -0.59
N PRO A 50 30.81 1.57 0.43
CA PRO A 50 30.83 0.51 1.45
C PRO A 50 29.52 0.41 2.25
N LEU A 51 28.74 1.48 2.33
CA LEU A 51 27.45 1.50 3.00
C LEU A 51 26.41 0.76 2.16
N LEU A 52 26.29 1.11 0.88
CA LEU A 52 25.37 0.47 -0.06
C LEU A 52 25.69 -1.01 -0.25
N ASP A 53 26.97 -1.36 -0.39
CA ASP A 53 27.40 -2.75 -0.49
C ASP A 53 26.90 -3.58 0.69
N LYS A 54 27.05 -3.08 1.91
CA LYS A 54 26.57 -3.79 3.10
C LYS A 54 25.05 -3.88 3.12
N ALA A 55 24.34 -2.82 2.72
CA ALA A 55 22.88 -2.81 2.68
C ALA A 55 22.34 -3.83 1.66
N VAL A 56 22.80 -3.78 0.40
CA VAL A 56 22.38 -4.67 -0.69
C VAL A 56 22.69 -6.14 -0.36
N ILE A 57 23.90 -6.42 0.14
CA ILE A 57 24.28 -7.79 0.49
C ILE A 57 23.54 -8.29 1.73
N SER A 58 23.26 -7.42 2.72
CA SER A 58 22.41 -7.81 3.86
C SER A 58 21.01 -8.21 3.41
N LEU A 59 20.36 -7.41 2.56
CA LEU A 59 19.04 -7.68 1.98
C LEU A 59 19.04 -9.00 1.19
N SER A 60 19.95 -9.13 0.23
CA SER A 60 20.03 -10.32 -0.62
C SER A 60 20.30 -11.59 0.20
N SER A 61 21.22 -11.50 1.17
CA SER A 61 21.55 -12.63 2.06
C SER A 61 20.38 -13.01 2.97
N ALA A 62 19.64 -12.03 3.53
CA ALA A 62 18.48 -12.30 4.37
C ALA A 62 17.40 -13.06 3.60
N PHE A 63 17.09 -12.60 2.39
CA PHE A 63 16.07 -13.22 1.56
C PHE A 63 16.46 -14.65 1.16
N VAL A 64 17.68 -14.83 0.64
CA VAL A 64 18.19 -16.15 0.23
C VAL A 64 18.28 -17.09 1.44
N ALA A 65 18.73 -16.59 2.60
CA ALA A 65 18.80 -17.39 3.82
C ALA A 65 17.42 -17.90 4.25
N LYS A 66 16.40 -17.05 4.24
CA LYS A 66 15.03 -17.45 4.61
C LYS A 66 14.45 -18.47 3.64
N ASN A 67 14.63 -18.25 2.34
CA ASN A 67 14.11 -19.15 1.32
C ASN A 67 14.76 -20.55 1.40
N ASN A 68 16.03 -20.62 1.81
CA ASN A 68 16.77 -21.88 1.94
C ASN A 68 16.86 -22.41 3.39
N ARG A 69 16.24 -21.74 4.37
CA ARG A 69 16.33 -22.05 5.81
C ARG A 69 17.79 -22.14 6.31
N ASP A 70 18.65 -21.22 5.87
CA ASP A 70 20.06 -21.14 6.25
C ASP A 70 20.28 -20.11 7.38
N ASP A 71 20.29 -20.59 8.63
CA ASP A 71 20.49 -19.75 9.81
C ASP A 71 21.85 -19.06 9.85
N ARG A 72 22.90 -19.67 9.27
CA ARG A 72 24.25 -19.08 9.26
C ARG A 72 24.30 -17.89 8.33
N LEU A 73 23.70 -18.01 7.16
CA LEU A 73 23.58 -16.90 6.20
C LEU A 73 22.67 -15.79 6.76
N LEU A 74 21.62 -16.14 7.51
CA LEU A 74 20.75 -15.17 8.17
C LEU A 74 21.47 -14.38 9.27
N GLN A 75 22.29 -15.05 10.09
CA GLN A 75 23.15 -14.40 11.08
C GLN A 75 24.17 -13.47 10.42
N TYR A 76 24.76 -13.90 9.31
CA TYR A 76 25.68 -13.08 8.53
C TYR A 76 24.99 -11.82 7.97
N SER A 77 23.80 -11.99 7.39
CA SER A 77 22.96 -10.89 6.92
C SER A 77 22.68 -9.87 8.04
N THR A 78 22.24 -10.35 9.21
CA THR A 78 21.93 -9.50 10.37
C THR A 78 23.16 -8.72 10.87
N LYS A 79 24.34 -9.34 10.81
CA LYS A 79 25.61 -8.67 11.13
C LYS A 79 25.93 -7.55 10.15
N LEU A 80 25.75 -7.78 8.84
CA LEU A 80 25.96 -6.76 7.81
C LEU A 80 24.97 -5.59 7.97
N TYR A 81 23.70 -5.89 8.18
CA TYR A 81 22.65 -4.91 8.45
C TYR A 81 23.02 -4.02 9.65
N SER A 82 23.42 -4.64 10.76
CA SER A 82 23.85 -3.91 11.98
C SER A 82 25.08 -3.03 11.74
N GLN A 83 26.04 -3.49 10.92
CA GLN A 83 27.20 -2.69 10.56
C GLN A 83 26.82 -1.50 9.67
N ALA A 84 25.95 -1.71 8.69
CA ALA A 84 25.46 -0.66 7.82
C ALA A 84 24.70 0.40 8.60
N MET A 85 23.85 0.01 9.57
CA MET A 85 23.18 0.95 10.48
C MET A 85 24.17 1.81 11.28
N LYS A 86 25.25 1.22 11.81
CA LYS A 86 26.29 1.98 12.54
C LYS A 86 26.98 3.02 11.64
N ILE A 87 27.30 2.64 10.40
CA ILE A 87 27.90 3.55 9.42
C ILE A 87 26.91 4.67 9.05
N LEU A 88 25.65 4.33 8.78
CA LEU A 88 24.59 5.29 8.48
C LEU A 88 24.42 6.31 9.62
N HIS A 89 24.30 5.81 10.86
CA HIS A 89 24.18 6.65 12.04
C HIS A 89 25.38 7.58 12.22
N SER A 90 26.61 7.05 12.09
CA SER A 90 27.82 7.86 12.15
C SER A 90 27.84 8.97 11.09
N LYS A 91 27.43 8.66 9.85
CA LYS A 91 27.37 9.66 8.77
C LYS A 91 26.33 10.75 9.06
N ILE A 92 25.15 10.38 9.57
CA ILE A 92 24.11 11.33 9.97
C ILE A 92 24.62 12.25 11.08
N MET A 93 25.26 11.70 12.11
CA MET A 93 25.79 12.49 13.24
C MET A 93 26.92 13.45 12.83
N MET A 94 27.70 13.11 11.80
CA MET A 94 28.76 13.96 11.29
C MET A 94 28.26 15.14 10.45
N GLY A 95 26.99 15.19 10.06
CA GLY A 95 26.36 16.31 9.34
C GLY A 95 26.93 16.61 7.96
N LYS A 96 27.87 15.82 7.45
CA LYS A 96 28.53 16.03 6.15
C LYS A 96 27.82 15.25 5.05
N GLY A 97 27.15 15.98 4.15
CA GLY A 97 26.69 15.50 2.85
C GLY A 97 25.75 14.30 2.92
N LEU A 98 24.47 14.56 3.14
CA LEU A 98 23.40 13.56 3.00
C LEU A 98 23.17 13.24 1.52
N GLY A 99 24.04 12.39 0.97
CA GLY A 99 24.04 11.98 -0.42
C GLY A 99 23.06 10.85 -0.75
N LYS A 100 22.96 10.52 -2.04
CA LYS A 100 22.07 9.48 -2.60
C LYS A 100 22.22 8.14 -1.88
N ASP A 101 23.45 7.76 -1.52
CA ASP A 101 23.78 6.52 -0.81
C ASP A 101 23.01 6.31 0.49
N LEU A 102 22.83 7.37 1.29
CA LEU A 102 22.14 7.26 2.57
C LEU A 102 20.66 6.98 2.32
N LEU A 103 20.06 7.66 1.34
CA LEU A 103 18.67 7.47 1.02
C LEU A 103 18.42 6.06 0.47
N TYR A 104 19.17 5.62 -0.55
CA TYR A 104 19.07 4.26 -1.07
C TYR A 104 19.26 3.22 0.03
N THR A 105 20.20 3.44 0.96
CA THR A 105 20.40 2.56 2.11
C THR A 105 19.15 2.50 2.99
N THR A 106 18.52 3.64 3.32
CA THR A 106 17.29 3.64 4.13
C THR A 106 16.13 2.92 3.44
N ILE A 107 16.02 2.99 2.11
CA ILE A 107 14.96 2.30 1.37
C ILE A 107 15.26 0.79 1.31
N ILE A 108 16.51 0.40 1.09
CA ILE A 108 16.94 -1.00 1.19
C ILE A 108 16.65 -1.56 2.58
N PHE A 109 16.82 -0.78 3.65
CA PHE A 109 16.45 -1.18 5.01
C PHE A 109 14.95 -1.34 5.21
N GLN A 110 14.11 -0.55 4.54
CA GLN A 110 12.66 -0.75 4.54
C GLN A 110 12.31 -2.13 3.96
N VAL A 111 12.86 -2.47 2.78
CA VAL A 111 12.64 -3.79 2.18
C VAL A 111 13.23 -4.92 3.04
N TYR A 112 14.41 -4.69 3.63
CA TYR A 112 15.02 -5.63 4.58
C TYR A 112 14.09 -5.91 5.75
N GLU A 113 13.50 -4.90 6.39
CA GLU A 113 12.59 -5.10 7.52
C GLU A 113 11.28 -5.76 7.12
N LEU A 114 10.85 -5.69 5.85
CA LEU A 114 9.69 -6.47 5.38
C LEU A 114 10.02 -7.97 5.30
N ILE A 115 11.24 -8.31 4.88
CA ILE A 115 11.72 -9.69 4.69
C ILE A 115 12.19 -10.31 6.01
N ASN A 116 13.04 -9.58 6.74
CA ASN A 116 13.69 -9.97 7.96
C ASN A 116 13.45 -8.96 9.08
N CYS A 117 12.20 -8.91 9.53
CA CYS A 117 11.79 -8.08 10.65
C CYS A 117 12.69 -8.29 11.86
N SER A 118 13.20 -7.18 12.36
CA SER A 118 13.79 -7.11 13.69
C SER A 118 12.75 -7.46 14.77
N PRO A 119 13.19 -7.78 16.01
CA PRO A 119 12.27 -8.06 17.12
C PRO A 119 11.27 -6.94 17.42
N SER A 120 11.64 -5.70 17.08
CA SER A 120 10.78 -4.52 17.20
C SER A 120 9.65 -4.48 16.18
N GLY A 121 9.65 -5.36 15.17
CA GLY A 121 8.57 -5.54 14.20
C GLY A 121 8.25 -4.28 13.38
N PHE A 122 6.96 -3.99 13.24
CA PHE A 122 6.46 -2.84 12.47
C PHE A 122 7.04 -1.48 12.92
N PRO A 123 7.19 -1.18 14.22
CA PRO A 123 7.91 0.02 14.68
C PRO A 123 9.30 0.23 14.07
N ALA A 124 10.09 -0.83 13.87
CA ALA A 124 11.41 -0.70 13.25
C ALA A 124 11.33 -0.38 11.76
N TRP A 125 10.44 -1.06 11.03
CA TRP A 125 10.14 -0.71 9.64
C TRP A 125 9.70 0.75 9.53
N LEU A 126 8.79 1.19 10.39
CA LEU A 126 8.28 2.56 10.43
C LEU A 126 9.39 3.58 10.72
N ALA A 127 10.35 3.25 11.58
CA ALA A 127 11.49 4.11 11.86
C ALA A 127 12.35 4.37 10.61
N HIS A 128 12.54 3.37 9.74
CA HIS A 128 13.26 3.57 8.47
C HIS A 128 12.49 4.40 7.47
N VAL A 129 11.16 4.23 7.39
CA VAL A 129 10.29 5.08 6.55
C VAL A 129 10.34 6.52 7.03
N GLN A 130 10.32 6.76 8.34
CA GLN A 130 10.46 8.11 8.90
C GLN A 130 11.85 8.69 8.68
N GLY A 131 12.89 7.85 8.81
CA GLY A 131 14.28 8.23 8.54
C GLY A 131 14.51 8.64 7.09
N SER A 132 14.01 7.88 6.11
CA SER A 132 14.12 8.24 4.69
C SER A 132 13.42 9.57 4.40
N ASN A 133 12.24 9.78 4.98
CA ASN A 133 11.50 11.04 4.84
C ASN A 133 12.25 12.24 5.42
N ALA A 134 12.89 12.07 6.59
CA ALA A 134 13.71 13.12 7.19
C ALA A 134 14.94 13.45 6.32
N LEU A 135 15.60 12.43 5.76
CA LEU A 135 16.75 12.59 4.86
C LEU A 135 16.37 13.34 3.58
N ILE A 136 15.24 13.00 2.96
CA ILE A 136 14.75 13.67 1.75
C ILE A 136 14.54 15.15 2.00
N ARG A 137 13.96 15.53 3.13
CA ARG A 137 13.75 16.95 3.47
C ARG A 137 15.08 17.71 3.55
N GLN A 138 16.14 17.05 3.99
CA GLN A 138 17.47 17.64 4.21
C GLN A 138 18.40 17.58 2.97
N CYS A 139 18.07 16.85 1.91
CA CYS A 139 18.87 16.87 0.66
C CYS A 139 18.76 18.25 -0.06
N ASP A 140 19.82 18.70 -0.73
CA ASP A 140 19.78 19.92 -1.56
C ASP A 140 18.98 19.68 -2.86
N GLY A 141 18.33 20.73 -3.41
CA GLY A 141 17.46 20.69 -4.60
C GLY A 141 18.01 19.83 -5.75
N ARG A 142 19.19 20.17 -6.29
CA ARG A 142 19.83 19.41 -7.39
C ARG A 142 20.09 17.93 -7.11
N SER A 143 20.27 17.54 -5.84
CA SER A 143 20.39 16.15 -5.43
C SER A 143 19.03 15.49 -5.24
N LYS A 144 18.01 16.25 -4.79
CA LYS A 144 16.62 15.82 -4.73
C LYS A 144 16.10 15.48 -6.10
N GLU A 145 16.25 16.33 -7.12
CA GLU A 145 15.70 16.06 -8.47
C GLU A 145 16.26 14.77 -9.10
N ALA A 146 17.57 14.58 -9.12
CA ALA A 146 18.19 13.39 -9.73
C ALA A 146 18.08 12.09 -8.90
N VAL A 147 17.61 12.18 -7.66
CA VAL A 147 17.29 11.04 -6.78
C VAL A 147 15.80 10.76 -6.84
N ALA A 148 15.01 11.82 -6.90
CA ALA A 148 13.59 11.81 -7.08
C ALA A 148 13.21 11.17 -8.43
N GLU A 149 13.83 11.58 -9.52
CA GLU A 149 13.61 10.99 -10.84
C GLU A 149 13.93 9.48 -10.86
N ASN A 150 14.91 9.02 -10.09
CA ASN A 150 15.32 7.60 -10.04
C ASN A 150 14.56 6.75 -8.99
N LEU A 151 14.05 7.34 -7.92
CA LEU A 151 13.31 6.64 -6.86
C LEU A 151 11.78 6.78 -6.99
N PHE A 152 11.29 7.88 -7.55
CA PHE A 152 9.85 8.15 -7.74
C PHE A 152 9.32 7.73 -9.10
N SER A 153 10.19 7.44 -10.09
CA SER A 153 9.77 6.67 -11.28
C SER A 153 9.39 5.22 -10.93
N VAL A 154 9.59 4.80 -9.66
CA VAL A 154 9.32 3.47 -9.14
C VAL A 154 8.04 3.43 -8.32
N SER A 155 6.94 3.10 -8.98
CA SER A 155 5.59 2.93 -8.40
C SER A 155 5.53 2.02 -7.17
N SER A 156 6.39 1.00 -7.07
CA SER A 156 6.39 0.03 -5.98
C SER A 156 6.95 0.56 -4.64
N ASP A 157 7.80 1.59 -4.66
CA ASP A 157 8.43 2.14 -3.45
C ASP A 157 7.64 3.34 -2.89
N LEU A 158 7.00 4.11 -3.78
CA LEU A 158 6.00 5.11 -3.42
C LEU A 158 4.89 4.51 -2.53
N SER A 159 4.51 3.26 -2.81
CA SER A 159 3.52 2.51 -2.03
C SER A 159 3.89 2.39 -0.54
N LEU A 160 5.18 2.25 -0.17
CA LEU A 160 5.61 2.12 1.22
C LEU A 160 5.49 3.44 2.01
N TRP A 161 5.75 4.57 1.37
CA TRP A 161 5.62 5.87 2.03
C TRP A 161 4.17 6.31 2.13
N LEU A 162 3.36 6.00 1.11
CA LEU A 162 1.91 6.16 1.16
C LEU A 162 1.30 5.37 2.31
N CYS A 163 1.77 4.16 2.61
CA CYS A 163 1.33 3.42 3.80
C CYS A 163 1.51 4.21 5.09
N ASN A 164 2.68 4.84 5.28
CA ASN A 164 2.93 5.66 6.45
C ASN A 164 2.07 6.94 6.46
N ALA A 165 1.86 7.58 5.30
CA ALA A 165 0.98 8.73 5.16
C ALA A 165 -0.46 8.39 5.58
N ILE A 166 -1.01 7.31 5.03
CA ILE A 166 -2.34 6.79 5.34
C ILE A 166 -2.44 6.39 6.81
N GLY A 167 -1.44 5.68 7.34
CA GLY A 167 -1.43 5.24 8.74
C GLY A 167 -1.34 6.38 9.76
N LYS A 168 -0.70 7.48 9.38
CA LYS A 168 -0.68 8.73 10.16
C LYS A 168 -1.86 9.64 9.86
N ARG A 169 -2.67 9.34 8.85
CA ARG A 169 -3.75 10.17 8.34
C ARG A 169 -3.27 11.59 7.98
N GLN A 170 -2.16 11.65 7.24
CA GLN A 170 -1.51 12.89 6.82
C GLN A 170 -1.34 12.93 5.30
N ALA A 171 -1.40 14.12 4.72
CA ALA A 171 -1.21 14.34 3.31
C ALA A 171 0.19 13.91 2.85
N ALA A 172 0.25 13.14 1.77
CA ALA A 172 1.49 12.54 1.32
C ALA A 172 2.49 13.55 0.71
N TRP A 173 2.03 14.72 0.21
CA TRP A 173 2.93 15.79 -0.25
C TRP A 173 3.84 16.33 0.86
N ARG A 174 3.50 16.14 2.15
CA ARG A 174 4.40 16.48 3.25
C ARG A 174 5.70 15.67 3.23
N TYR A 175 5.72 14.59 2.45
CA TYR A 175 6.92 13.80 2.19
C TYR A 175 7.70 14.26 0.94
N ASN A 176 7.34 15.41 0.36
CA ASN A 176 7.91 15.95 -0.89
C ASN A 176 7.88 14.92 -2.03
N ILE A 177 6.80 14.15 -2.11
CA ILE A 177 6.57 13.23 -3.21
C ILE A 177 6.26 14.08 -4.44
N PRO A 178 7.09 14.06 -5.49
CA PRO A 178 6.77 14.75 -6.73
C PRO A 178 5.52 14.11 -7.32
N THR A 179 4.45 14.87 -7.47
CA THR A 179 3.32 14.46 -8.32
C THR A 179 3.73 14.68 -9.77
N ARG A 180 3.42 13.75 -10.68
CA ARG A 180 3.80 13.94 -12.10
C ARG A 180 3.13 15.15 -12.73
N SER A 181 2.00 15.58 -12.17
CA SER A 181 1.34 16.86 -12.50
C SER A 181 2.20 18.11 -12.25
N SER A 182 3.36 17.96 -11.61
CA SER A 182 4.38 19.01 -11.41
C SER A 182 5.43 19.07 -12.54
N GLU A 183 5.45 18.11 -13.47
CA GLU A 183 6.32 18.16 -14.65
C GLU A 183 5.78 19.22 -15.64
N PRO A 184 6.64 20.09 -16.21
CA PRO A 184 6.21 21.10 -17.15
C PRO A 184 5.55 20.43 -18.38
N PRO A 185 4.37 20.90 -18.81
CA PRO A 185 3.68 20.35 -19.97
C PRO A 185 4.47 20.74 -21.23
N GLY A 186 5.37 19.87 -21.70
CA GLY A 186 6.21 20.23 -22.84
C GLY A 186 7.12 19.15 -23.43
N ASP A 187 7.49 18.10 -22.70
CA ASP A 187 8.34 17.06 -23.30
C ASP A 187 7.52 16.07 -24.14
N LYS A 188 7.44 16.34 -25.44
CA LYS A 188 6.76 15.50 -26.43
C LYS A 188 7.41 14.10 -26.58
N ASN A 189 8.58 13.88 -25.99
CA ASN A 189 9.28 12.58 -26.01
C ASN A 189 9.06 11.74 -24.75
N ALA A 190 8.36 12.27 -23.73
CA ALA A 190 8.09 11.52 -22.51
C ALA A 190 7.11 10.36 -22.79
N PRO A 191 7.39 9.14 -22.29
CA PRO A 191 6.47 8.02 -22.46
C PRO A 191 5.12 8.31 -21.80
N PRO A 192 4.01 7.85 -22.40
CA PRO A 192 2.68 8.06 -21.85
C PRO A 192 2.59 7.44 -20.44
N PRO A 193 1.84 8.05 -19.51
CA PRO A 193 1.75 7.57 -18.14
C PRO A 193 1.19 6.14 -18.08
N GLU A 194 1.78 5.32 -17.22
CA GLU A 194 1.24 4.00 -16.93
C GLU A 194 0.04 4.14 -15.97
N PRO A 195 -0.97 3.26 -16.04
CA PRO A 195 -2.15 3.41 -15.21
C PRO A 195 -1.89 3.44 -13.72
N ILE A 196 -0.86 2.71 -13.28
CA ILE A 196 -0.44 2.71 -11.88
C ILE A 196 0.03 4.10 -11.42
N ASP A 197 0.71 4.86 -12.27
CA ASP A 197 1.23 6.18 -11.92
C ASP A 197 0.08 7.15 -11.62
N ILE A 198 -0.94 7.16 -12.48
CA ILE A 198 -2.12 8.01 -12.32
C ILE A 198 -2.91 7.64 -11.05
N LEU A 199 -3.06 6.33 -10.79
CA LEU A 199 -3.76 5.86 -9.58
C LEU A 199 -3.00 6.21 -8.29
N LEU A 200 -1.67 6.21 -8.32
CA LEU A 200 -0.86 6.66 -7.20
C LEU A 200 -0.98 8.16 -6.97
N ASP A 201 -1.03 8.98 -8.02
CA ASP A 201 -1.33 10.42 -7.92
C ASP A 201 -2.71 10.65 -7.29
N ILE A 202 -3.73 9.90 -7.70
CA ILE A 202 -5.08 9.97 -7.08
C ILE A 202 -5.06 9.54 -5.62
N LEU A 203 -4.28 8.51 -5.26
CA LEU A 203 -4.11 8.09 -3.87
C LEU A 203 -3.41 9.19 -3.04
N ILE A 204 -2.41 9.89 -3.60
CA ILE A 204 -1.79 11.06 -2.96
C ILE A 204 -2.84 12.13 -2.67
N GLU A 205 -3.67 12.49 -3.66
CA GLU A 205 -4.79 13.43 -3.47
C GLU A 205 -5.76 12.93 -2.37
N CYS A 206 -6.07 11.63 -2.34
CA CYS A 206 -6.91 11.05 -1.30
C CYS A 206 -6.31 11.22 0.10
N THR A 207 -4.99 11.05 0.28
CA THR A 207 -4.35 11.24 1.60
C THR A 207 -4.47 12.66 2.14
N ALA A 208 -4.58 13.64 1.25
CA ALA A 208 -4.82 15.02 1.63
C ALA A 208 -6.23 15.26 2.14
N LEU A 209 -7.22 14.73 1.42
CA LEU A 209 -8.61 14.78 1.84
C LEU A 209 -8.80 14.09 3.19
N ILE A 210 -8.11 12.97 3.44
CA ILE A 210 -8.07 12.31 4.76
C ILE A 210 -7.68 13.31 5.86
N GLU A 211 -6.57 14.03 5.66
CA GLU A 211 -6.07 14.98 6.65
C GLU A 211 -7.00 16.19 6.84
N GLU A 212 -7.54 16.74 5.75
CA GLU A 212 -8.44 17.90 5.80
C GLU A 212 -9.77 17.56 6.47
N VAL A 213 -10.34 16.38 6.18
CA VAL A 213 -11.56 15.89 6.83
C VAL A 213 -11.31 15.64 8.32
N ASP A 214 -10.21 14.98 8.68
CA ASP A 214 -9.86 14.78 10.09
C ASP A 214 -9.75 16.10 10.84
N THR A 215 -9.07 17.09 10.23
CA THR A 215 -8.89 18.42 10.81
C THR A 215 -10.23 19.13 11.02
N LEU A 216 -11.15 19.05 10.05
CA LEU A 216 -12.50 19.60 10.19
C LEU A 216 -13.25 18.94 11.34
N LEU A 217 -13.23 17.60 11.41
CA LEU A 217 -13.96 16.85 12.43
C LEU A 217 -13.37 17.07 13.84
N ASP A 218 -12.05 17.27 13.96
CA ASP A 218 -11.39 17.59 15.23
C ASP A 218 -11.68 19.00 15.74
N GLN A 219 -11.87 19.97 14.84
CA GLN A 219 -12.23 21.35 15.21
C GLN A 219 -13.71 21.51 15.57
N GLY A 220 -14.56 20.54 15.18
CA GLY A 220 -15.98 20.49 15.52
C GLY A 220 -16.86 21.58 14.88
N TYR A 221 -18.15 21.58 15.22
CA TYR A 221 -19.15 22.57 14.78
C TYR A 221 -18.91 24.00 15.29
N VAL A 222 -17.82 24.23 16.03
CA VAL A 222 -17.58 25.45 16.80
C VAL A 222 -17.15 26.62 15.90
N ALA A 223 -16.58 26.36 14.73
CA ALA A 223 -16.12 27.41 13.82
C ALA A 223 -17.23 27.90 12.87
N ARG A 224 -17.42 29.23 12.84
CA ARG A 224 -18.32 29.90 11.90
C ARG A 224 -17.80 29.65 10.47
N GLY A 225 -18.44 28.76 9.72
CA GLY A 225 -18.01 28.37 8.36
C GLY A 225 -17.72 26.88 8.17
N SER A 226 -17.71 26.05 9.24
CA SER A 226 -17.43 24.61 9.14
C SER A 226 -18.35 23.87 8.17
N ARG A 227 -19.62 24.27 8.05
CA ARG A 227 -20.55 23.68 7.08
C ARG A 227 -20.11 23.89 5.63
N ARG A 228 -19.70 25.09 5.25
CA ARG A 228 -19.19 25.40 3.89
C ARG A 228 -17.90 24.65 3.58
N VAL A 229 -17.04 24.47 4.59
CA VAL A 229 -15.83 23.67 4.47
C VAL A 229 -16.19 22.19 4.26
N GLY A 230 -17.12 21.66 5.04
CA GLY A 230 -17.65 20.29 4.87
C GLY A 230 -18.27 20.06 3.49
N GLU A 231 -19.11 20.99 3.00
CA GLU A 231 -19.71 20.92 1.66
C GLU A 231 -18.65 20.91 0.55
N ARG A 232 -17.60 21.75 0.69
CA ARG A 232 -16.47 21.76 -0.25
C ARG A 232 -15.69 20.45 -0.22
N LEU A 233 -15.37 19.94 0.97
CA LEU A 233 -14.64 18.68 1.11
C LEU A 233 -15.45 17.50 0.57
N LEU A 234 -16.77 17.49 0.78
CA LEU A 234 -17.65 16.47 0.22
C LEU A 234 -17.62 16.52 -1.31
N HIS A 235 -17.73 17.72 -1.89
CA HIS A 235 -17.62 17.88 -3.34
C HIS A 235 -16.25 17.43 -3.87
N SER A 236 -15.15 17.74 -3.16
CA SER A 236 -13.81 17.26 -3.52
C SER A 236 -13.69 15.74 -3.43
N CYS A 237 -14.30 15.10 -2.43
CA CYS A 237 -14.30 13.63 -2.32
C CYS A 237 -15.08 12.98 -3.46
N LEU A 238 -16.27 13.49 -3.80
CA LEU A 238 -17.09 12.99 -4.92
C LEU A 238 -16.40 13.22 -6.27
N SER A 239 -15.77 14.39 -6.46
CA SER A 239 -14.97 14.67 -7.66
C SER A 239 -13.78 13.71 -7.81
N LEU A 240 -13.12 13.38 -6.69
CA LEU A 240 -12.03 12.40 -6.68
C LEU A 240 -12.54 10.97 -6.97
N GLU A 241 -13.73 10.60 -6.48
CA GLU A 241 -14.40 9.35 -6.81
C GLU A 241 -14.66 9.25 -8.32
N ASP A 242 -15.26 10.28 -8.94
CA ASP A 242 -15.54 10.31 -10.37
C ASP A 242 -14.27 10.17 -11.20
N LYS A 243 -13.20 10.89 -10.80
CA LYS A 243 -11.87 10.78 -11.41
C LYS A 243 -11.34 9.35 -11.29
N LEU A 244 -11.45 8.74 -10.12
CA LEU A 244 -10.96 7.39 -9.84
C LEU A 244 -11.69 6.32 -10.66
N HIS A 245 -13.02 6.38 -10.78
CA HIS A 245 -13.80 5.48 -11.63
C HIS A 245 -13.47 5.66 -13.11
N SER A 246 -13.35 6.90 -13.57
CA SER A 246 -12.97 7.21 -14.96
C SER A 246 -11.57 6.66 -15.30
N THR A 247 -10.61 6.83 -14.39
CA THR A 247 -9.27 6.24 -14.51
C THR A 247 -9.32 4.71 -14.49
N CYS A 248 -10.20 4.10 -13.69
CA CYS A 248 -10.37 2.65 -13.65
C CYS A 248 -10.86 2.09 -14.99
N ILE A 249 -11.86 2.72 -15.62
CA ILE A 249 -12.36 2.31 -16.94
C ILE A 249 -11.24 2.36 -17.99
N TRP A 250 -10.48 3.46 -18.01
CA TRP A 250 -9.35 3.60 -18.92
C TRP A 250 -8.23 2.57 -18.64
N MET A 251 -7.90 2.35 -17.37
CA MET A 251 -6.94 1.33 -16.93
C MET A 251 -7.37 -0.06 -17.39
N GLN A 252 -8.65 -0.42 -17.25
CA GLN A 252 -9.19 -1.71 -17.67
C GLN A 252 -9.14 -1.89 -19.19
N ALA A 253 -9.37 -0.82 -19.96
CA ALA A 253 -9.19 -0.86 -21.41
C ALA A 253 -7.73 -1.13 -21.82
N LYS A 254 -6.76 -0.61 -21.06
CA LYS A 254 -5.31 -0.77 -21.34
C LYS A 254 -4.73 -2.09 -20.81
N LEU A 255 -5.10 -2.51 -19.60
CA LEU A 255 -4.48 -3.64 -18.89
C LEU A 255 -5.36 -4.89 -18.82
N GLY A 256 -6.62 -4.79 -19.26
CA GLY A 256 -7.65 -5.82 -19.13
C GLY A 256 -8.36 -5.80 -17.77
N VAL A 257 -9.36 -6.67 -17.65
CA VAL A 257 -10.23 -6.80 -16.47
C VAL A 257 -9.91 -8.05 -15.66
N PRO A 258 -10.10 -8.02 -14.33
CA PRO A 258 -10.03 -9.23 -13.51
C PRO A 258 -11.18 -10.18 -13.85
N SER A 259 -10.93 -11.48 -13.68
CA SER A 259 -11.92 -12.53 -13.89
C SER A 259 -11.88 -13.54 -12.74
N PRO A 260 -12.99 -14.21 -12.38
CA PRO A 260 -12.96 -15.25 -11.36
C PRO A 260 -12.04 -16.40 -11.78
N LEU A 261 -11.22 -16.87 -10.84
CA LEU A 261 -10.35 -18.01 -11.05
C LEU A 261 -11.19 -19.31 -11.13
N PRO A 262 -10.89 -20.23 -12.07
CA PRO A 262 -11.53 -21.54 -12.11
C PRO A 262 -11.37 -22.34 -10.81
N ARG A 263 -12.39 -23.12 -10.42
CA ARG A 263 -12.39 -23.89 -9.16
C ARG A 263 -11.22 -24.89 -9.08
N ASP A 264 -10.75 -25.40 -10.21
CA ASP A 264 -9.76 -26.48 -10.30
C ASP A 264 -8.31 -26.00 -10.46
N ALA A 265 -8.03 -24.72 -10.19
CA ALA A 265 -6.69 -24.18 -10.27
C ALA A 265 -5.75 -24.82 -9.24
N SER A 266 -4.94 -25.80 -9.68
CA SER A 266 -3.92 -26.49 -8.88
C SER A 266 -2.89 -25.54 -8.25
N THR A 267 -2.71 -24.36 -8.85
CA THR A 267 -1.82 -23.28 -8.38
C THR A 267 -2.18 -22.72 -7.01
N LEU A 268 -3.40 -22.94 -6.52
CA LEU A 268 -3.84 -22.45 -5.21
C LEU A 268 -3.71 -23.46 -4.07
N LYS A 269 -3.25 -24.70 -4.31
CA LYS A 269 -3.30 -25.76 -3.29
C LYS A 269 -2.64 -25.36 -1.97
N GLY A 270 -1.46 -24.74 -2.00
CA GLY A 270 -0.75 -24.29 -0.80
C GLY A 270 -1.45 -23.14 -0.05
N PHE A 271 -2.03 -22.19 -0.79
CA PHE A 271 -2.81 -21.10 -0.21
C PHE A 271 -4.11 -21.61 0.42
N ARG A 272 -4.84 -22.48 -0.29
CA ARG A 272 -6.10 -23.10 0.16
C ARG A 272 -5.95 -23.97 1.40
N THR A 273 -4.77 -24.53 1.64
CA THR A 273 -4.48 -25.30 2.85
C THR A 273 -4.16 -24.41 4.05
N ALA A 274 -3.64 -23.20 3.82
CA ALA A 274 -3.21 -22.29 4.87
C ALA A 274 -4.27 -21.25 5.25
N VAL A 275 -5.17 -20.91 4.32
CA VAL A 275 -6.18 -19.86 4.46
C VAL A 275 -7.57 -20.46 4.24
N PRO A 276 -8.56 -20.16 5.11
CA PRO A 276 -9.93 -20.66 4.94
C PRO A 276 -10.54 -20.28 3.58
N ASN A 277 -11.12 -21.25 2.87
CA ASN A 277 -11.53 -21.08 1.46
C ASN A 277 -12.92 -20.48 1.25
N ASP A 278 -13.78 -20.48 2.26
CA ASP A 278 -15.22 -20.35 2.04
C ASP A 278 -15.81 -19.00 2.47
N PHE A 279 -14.96 -18.04 2.89
CA PHE A 279 -15.46 -16.78 3.44
C PHE A 279 -15.68 -15.68 2.40
N PHE A 280 -14.76 -15.54 1.45
CA PHE A 280 -14.87 -14.56 0.38
C PHE A 280 -15.33 -15.19 -0.93
N PRO A 281 -15.95 -14.41 -1.85
CA PRO A 281 -16.27 -14.89 -3.19
C PRO A 281 -15.03 -15.40 -3.93
N ARG A 282 -15.23 -16.08 -5.06
CA ARG A 282 -14.14 -16.75 -5.79
C ARG A 282 -12.94 -15.82 -6.01
N PRO A 283 -11.70 -16.32 -5.77
CA PRO A 283 -10.49 -15.54 -6.01
C PRO A 283 -10.42 -15.01 -7.44
N LEU A 284 -9.75 -13.90 -7.63
CA LEU A 284 -9.59 -13.27 -8.93
C LEU A 284 -8.33 -13.74 -9.64
N LYS A 285 -8.38 -13.72 -10.96
CA LYS A 285 -7.27 -13.84 -11.90
C LYS A 285 -7.11 -12.52 -12.62
N PHE A 286 -5.87 -12.08 -12.79
CA PHE A 286 -5.54 -10.87 -13.53
C PHE A 286 -4.75 -11.20 -14.80
N PRO A 287 -4.90 -10.41 -15.88
CA PRO A 287 -4.09 -10.53 -17.09
C PRO A 287 -2.59 -10.35 -16.84
N SER A 288 -2.22 -9.47 -15.90
CA SER A 288 -0.83 -9.18 -15.56
C SER A 288 -0.68 -8.75 -14.10
N LEU A 289 0.54 -8.73 -13.59
CA LEU A 289 0.79 -8.22 -12.23
C LEU A 289 0.59 -6.70 -12.16
N SER A 290 0.88 -5.95 -13.23
CA SER A 290 0.55 -4.52 -13.30
C SER A 290 -0.97 -4.30 -13.23
N CYS A 291 -1.78 -5.16 -13.89
CA CYS A 291 -3.23 -5.09 -13.79
C CYS A 291 -3.70 -5.32 -12.34
N ALA A 292 -3.14 -6.32 -11.66
CA ALA A 292 -3.45 -6.59 -10.25
C ALA A 292 -3.05 -5.43 -9.33
N GLU A 293 -1.84 -4.88 -9.53
CA GLU A 293 -1.33 -3.72 -8.80
C GLU A 293 -2.26 -2.51 -8.92
N SER A 294 -2.63 -2.15 -10.16
CA SER A 294 -3.50 -1.02 -10.41
C SER A 294 -4.90 -1.21 -9.81
N HIS A 295 -5.49 -2.41 -9.90
CA HIS A 295 -6.78 -2.69 -9.25
C HIS A 295 -6.69 -2.64 -7.72
N LEU A 296 -5.60 -3.14 -7.14
CA LEU A 296 -5.37 -3.09 -5.70
C LEU A 296 -5.30 -1.63 -5.19
N ILE A 297 -4.60 -0.74 -5.91
CA ILE A 297 -4.56 0.68 -5.57
C ILE A 297 -5.95 1.31 -5.73
N TYR A 298 -6.64 1.06 -6.84
CA TYR A 298 -8.00 1.55 -7.08
C TYR A 298 -8.97 1.19 -5.94
N TRP A 299 -9.07 -0.10 -5.59
CA TRP A 299 -9.94 -0.56 -4.51
C TRP A 299 -9.52 -0.02 -3.15
N THR A 300 -8.22 0.04 -2.88
CA THR A 300 -7.72 0.58 -1.61
C THR A 300 -8.06 2.06 -1.45
N THR A 301 -7.96 2.85 -2.52
CA THR A 301 -8.36 4.27 -2.50
C THR A 301 -9.85 4.41 -2.19
N LEU A 302 -10.71 3.58 -2.76
CA LEU A 302 -12.15 3.58 -2.43
C LEU A 302 -12.41 3.17 -0.97
N VAL A 303 -11.68 2.17 -0.46
CA VAL A 303 -11.76 1.74 0.95
C VAL A 303 -11.40 2.87 1.91
N LEU A 304 -10.54 3.80 1.49
CA LEU A 304 -10.16 4.98 2.27
C LEU A 304 -11.11 6.16 2.07
N LEU A 305 -11.60 6.38 0.85
CA LEU A 305 -12.39 7.54 0.46
C LEU A 305 -13.84 7.47 0.95
N TYR A 306 -14.49 6.32 0.81
CA TYR A 306 -15.91 6.17 1.17
C TYR A 306 -16.25 6.39 2.64
N PRO A 307 -15.43 5.92 3.60
CA PRO A 307 -15.62 6.31 5.00
C PRO A 307 -15.57 7.83 5.22
N LEU A 308 -14.78 8.59 4.46
CA LEU A 308 -14.72 10.06 4.56
C LEU A 308 -16.01 10.69 4.02
N ILE A 309 -16.50 10.21 2.88
CA ILE A 309 -17.77 10.67 2.29
C ILE A 309 -18.91 10.45 3.29
N ASN A 310 -18.99 9.26 3.89
CA ASN A 310 -19.98 8.96 4.91
C ASN A 310 -19.89 9.91 6.11
N GLN A 311 -18.68 10.12 6.65
CA GLN A 311 -18.46 11.02 7.79
C GLN A 311 -18.86 12.47 7.47
N LEU A 312 -18.65 12.93 6.23
CA LEU A 312 -19.05 14.26 5.80
C LEU A 312 -20.57 14.38 5.64
N PHE A 313 -21.26 13.34 5.16
CA PHE A 313 -22.72 13.32 5.16
C PHE A 313 -23.28 13.36 6.58
N ASP A 314 -22.73 12.55 7.49
CA ASP A 314 -23.11 12.56 8.91
C ASP A 314 -22.88 13.95 9.53
N PHE A 315 -21.76 14.60 9.21
CA PHE A 315 -21.41 15.94 9.69
C PHE A 315 -22.37 17.03 9.16
N LEU A 316 -22.74 16.98 7.89
CA LEU A 316 -23.59 18.00 7.23
C LEU A 316 -25.07 17.86 7.55
N GLY A 317 -25.52 16.66 7.95
CA GLY A 317 -26.90 16.37 8.31
C GLY A 317 -27.87 16.31 7.11
N PRO A 318 -29.13 15.91 7.37
CA PRO A 318 -30.12 15.56 6.34
C PRO A 318 -30.55 16.71 5.42
N ASP A 319 -30.31 17.98 5.78
CA ASP A 319 -30.70 19.16 4.98
C ASP A 319 -29.80 19.41 3.75
N SER A 320 -28.75 18.62 3.55
CA SER A 320 -27.82 18.74 2.43
C SER A 320 -28.22 17.92 1.18
N GLY A 321 -29.26 17.08 1.28
CA GLY A 321 -29.68 16.15 0.23
C GLY A 321 -30.47 16.73 -0.96
N GLN A 322 -30.65 18.05 -1.07
CA GLN A 322 -31.54 18.63 -2.10
C GLN A 322 -30.87 19.43 -3.23
N SER A 323 -29.54 19.63 -3.24
CA SER A 323 -28.91 20.41 -4.33
C SER A 323 -27.81 19.71 -5.13
N GLY A 324 -27.52 18.45 -4.83
CA GLY A 324 -26.68 17.60 -5.67
C GLY A 324 -27.39 16.28 -5.85
N SER A 325 -28.21 16.16 -6.91
CA SER A 325 -28.64 14.84 -7.35
C SER A 325 -27.36 14.04 -7.64
N PRO A 326 -27.06 12.95 -6.92
CA PRO A 326 -25.99 12.06 -7.35
C PRO A 326 -26.43 11.58 -8.73
N VAL A 327 -25.74 12.02 -9.77
CA VAL A 327 -25.97 11.50 -11.12
C VAL A 327 -25.89 9.98 -10.99
N SER A 328 -26.98 9.33 -11.37
CA SER A 328 -27.07 7.88 -11.49
C SER A 328 -26.11 7.41 -12.57
N THR A 329 -24.82 7.35 -12.24
CA THR A 329 -23.78 6.67 -13.01
C THR A 329 -23.07 5.61 -12.18
N ALA A 330 -23.41 5.46 -10.90
CA ALA A 330 -23.14 4.23 -10.14
C ALA A 330 -24.07 3.09 -10.59
N SER A 331 -24.12 2.81 -11.91
CA SER A 331 -24.10 1.40 -12.29
C SER A 331 -22.77 0.89 -11.74
N PRO A 332 -22.75 -0.09 -10.84
CA PRO A 332 -21.48 -0.68 -10.44
C PRO A 332 -20.78 -1.08 -11.74
N CYS A 333 -19.60 -0.52 -12.02
CA CYS A 333 -18.78 -0.95 -13.15
C CYS A 333 -18.27 -2.41 -12.98
N TYR A 334 -18.85 -3.14 -12.02
CA TYR A 334 -18.91 -4.58 -11.96
C TYR A 334 -20.37 -5.03 -12.08
N PRO A 335 -20.79 -5.71 -13.16
CA PRO A 335 -21.70 -6.82 -12.94
C PRO A 335 -20.99 -7.75 -11.96
N SER A 336 -21.64 -8.06 -10.83
CA SER A 336 -21.25 -9.19 -10.00
C SER A 336 -20.95 -10.35 -10.95
N ILE A 337 -19.70 -10.82 -11.02
CA ILE A 337 -19.27 -11.83 -12.01
C ILE A 337 -19.89 -13.22 -11.70
N GLU A 338 -20.96 -13.27 -10.91
CA GLU A 338 -21.70 -14.48 -10.57
C GLU A 338 -23.19 -14.45 -10.94
N THR A 339 -23.72 -13.42 -11.61
CA THR A 339 -25.11 -13.47 -12.13
C THR A 339 -25.16 -13.60 -13.65
N VAL A 340 -24.83 -14.78 -14.14
CA VAL A 340 -25.35 -15.28 -15.42
C VAL A 340 -26.26 -16.45 -15.10
N GLU A 341 -27.54 -16.14 -14.84
CA GLU A 341 -28.66 -17.03 -15.14
C GLU A 341 -29.97 -16.21 -15.05
N ASN A 342 -30.55 -15.96 -16.24
CA ASN A 342 -31.90 -15.45 -16.56
C ASN A 342 -32.23 -13.96 -16.27
N PRO A 343 -32.32 -13.09 -17.30
CA PRO A 343 -32.86 -11.75 -17.15
C PRO A 343 -34.39 -11.81 -17.18
N THR A 344 -35.02 -11.71 -16.01
CA THR A 344 -36.40 -11.23 -15.93
C THR A 344 -36.32 -9.75 -15.56
N PRO A 345 -36.86 -8.81 -16.35
CA PRO A 345 -36.71 -7.39 -16.06
C PRO A 345 -37.54 -7.05 -14.81
N PRO A 346 -36.94 -6.51 -13.73
CA PRO A 346 -37.75 -5.94 -12.66
C PRO A 346 -38.29 -4.59 -13.14
N ALA A 347 -39.60 -4.42 -12.94
CA ALA A 347 -40.31 -3.19 -13.19
C ALA A 347 -39.61 -2.00 -12.50
N ALA A 348 -39.63 -0.86 -13.19
CA ALA A 348 -39.09 0.40 -12.70
C ALA A 348 -39.76 0.80 -11.38
N ASP A 349 -39.03 0.65 -10.29
CA ASP A 349 -39.36 1.27 -9.01
C ASP A 349 -38.18 2.16 -8.62
N THR A 350 -38.20 3.38 -9.15
CA THR A 350 -37.20 4.43 -8.98
C THR A 350 -37.37 5.09 -7.60
N GLN A 351 -37.29 4.30 -6.53
CA GLN A 351 -37.29 4.82 -5.17
C GLN A 351 -35.86 5.24 -4.80
N ASN A 352 -35.66 6.52 -4.45
CA ASN A 352 -34.43 7.12 -3.92
C ASN A 352 -33.66 6.16 -2.99
N ARG A 353 -32.69 5.40 -3.53
CA ARG A 353 -31.75 4.62 -2.73
C ARG A 353 -30.65 5.56 -2.26
N VAL A 354 -30.68 5.93 -0.98
CA VAL A 354 -29.53 6.50 -0.31
C VAL A 354 -28.37 5.53 -0.49
N VAL A 355 -27.26 5.99 -1.05
CA VAL A 355 -26.08 5.17 -1.28
C VAL A 355 -25.44 4.86 0.06
N ASP A 356 -25.36 3.57 0.41
CA ASP A 356 -24.64 3.11 1.59
C ASP A 356 -23.13 2.97 1.27
N PHE A 357 -22.38 4.02 1.57
CA PHE A 357 -20.94 4.07 1.35
C PHE A 357 -20.16 3.05 2.19
N ILE A 358 -20.70 2.61 3.33
CA ILE A 358 -20.06 1.59 4.16
C ILE A 358 -20.23 0.21 3.52
N ALA A 359 -21.41 -0.11 3.02
CA ALA A 359 -21.63 -1.32 2.24
C ALA A 359 -20.74 -1.35 0.98
N LEU A 360 -20.58 -0.23 0.28
CA LEU A 360 -19.64 -0.13 -0.85
C LEU A 360 -18.19 -0.33 -0.41
N THR A 361 -17.78 0.24 0.72
CA THR A 361 -16.44 0.04 1.30
C THR A 361 -16.18 -1.46 1.55
N ASP A 362 -17.17 -2.18 2.05
CA ASP A 362 -17.09 -3.62 2.29
C ASP A 362 -16.91 -4.44 0.99
N VAL A 363 -17.59 -4.04 -0.09
CA VAL A 363 -17.42 -4.64 -1.43
C VAL A 363 -15.99 -4.47 -1.91
N TYR A 364 -15.44 -3.26 -1.88
CA TYR A 364 -14.08 -3.01 -2.38
C TYR A 364 -12.99 -3.62 -1.49
N ALA A 365 -13.19 -3.64 -0.17
CA ALA A 365 -12.31 -4.36 0.75
C ALA A 365 -12.34 -5.89 0.49
N THR A 366 -13.50 -6.41 0.09
CA THR A 366 -13.65 -7.81 -0.34
C THR A 366 -12.91 -8.08 -1.65
N GLU A 367 -12.95 -7.18 -2.63
CA GLU A 367 -12.19 -7.34 -3.89
C GLU A 367 -10.67 -7.40 -3.65
N VAL A 368 -10.13 -6.60 -2.72
CA VAL A 368 -8.73 -6.70 -2.27
C VAL A 368 -8.42 -8.11 -1.74
N CYS A 369 -9.31 -8.66 -0.91
CA CYS A 369 -9.15 -10.02 -0.38
C CYS A 369 -9.18 -11.08 -1.49
N ARG A 370 -10.06 -10.94 -2.48
CA ARG A 370 -10.16 -11.87 -3.62
C ARG A 370 -8.90 -11.87 -4.49
N ALA A 371 -8.10 -10.80 -4.48
CA ALA A 371 -6.83 -10.75 -5.21
C ALA A 371 -5.68 -11.51 -4.51
N ALA A 372 -5.80 -11.81 -3.21
CA ALA A 372 -4.71 -12.38 -2.42
C ALA A 372 -4.14 -13.67 -3.02
N ALA A 373 -5.03 -14.57 -3.45
CA ALA A 373 -4.63 -15.87 -3.98
C ALA A 373 -3.81 -15.74 -5.27
N TYR A 374 -4.13 -14.78 -6.14
CA TYR A 374 -3.34 -14.48 -7.34
C TYR A 374 -1.99 -13.84 -6.98
N CYS A 375 -1.97 -12.89 -6.06
CA CYS A 375 -0.74 -12.19 -5.66
C CYS A 375 0.27 -13.12 -4.96
N LEU A 376 -0.22 -14.12 -4.22
CA LEU A 376 0.60 -15.00 -3.39
C LEU A 376 0.94 -16.34 -4.05
N GLN A 377 0.53 -16.55 -5.29
CA GLN A 377 0.90 -17.77 -6.02
C GLN A 377 2.39 -17.74 -6.42
N PRO A 378 3.04 -18.92 -6.55
CA PRO A 378 4.48 -18.99 -6.81
C PRO A 378 4.96 -18.22 -8.05
N SER A 379 4.13 -18.16 -9.11
CA SER A 379 4.49 -17.45 -10.34
C SER A 379 4.55 -15.92 -10.20
N MET A 380 3.96 -15.35 -9.14
CA MET A 380 4.04 -13.91 -8.85
C MET A 380 5.25 -13.53 -8.01
N LYS A 381 5.98 -14.52 -7.48
CA LYS A 381 7.20 -14.34 -6.67
C LYS A 381 6.96 -13.40 -5.47
N ALA A 382 8.02 -12.93 -4.82
CA ALA A 382 7.89 -12.05 -3.66
C ALA A 382 7.23 -10.71 -4.03
N LEU A 383 7.43 -10.18 -5.24
CA LEU A 383 6.80 -8.91 -5.61
C LEU A 383 5.26 -8.96 -5.49
N GLY A 384 4.61 -10.06 -5.86
CA GLY A 384 3.17 -10.20 -5.66
C GLY A 384 2.74 -10.06 -4.18
N GLY A 385 3.51 -10.62 -3.25
CA GLY A 385 3.32 -10.44 -1.81
C GLY A 385 3.50 -8.98 -1.38
N GLN A 386 4.54 -8.29 -1.87
CA GLN A 386 4.78 -6.88 -1.56
C GLN A 386 3.59 -5.99 -1.98
N LEU A 387 3.03 -6.21 -3.16
CA LEU A 387 1.91 -5.43 -3.68
C LEU A 387 0.63 -5.60 -2.85
N LEU A 388 0.45 -6.76 -2.22
CA LEU A 388 -0.73 -7.06 -1.40
C LEU A 388 -0.66 -6.47 0.01
N LEU A 389 0.54 -6.31 0.58
CA LEU A 389 0.75 -5.93 1.98
C LEU A 389 -0.08 -4.72 2.40
N ALA A 390 0.01 -3.65 1.63
CA ALA A 390 -0.59 -2.36 1.93
C ALA A 390 -2.13 -2.37 1.77
N PRO A 391 -2.68 -2.78 0.61
CA PRO A 391 -4.12 -2.98 0.41
C PRO A 391 -4.77 -3.85 1.49
N LEU A 392 -4.21 -5.04 1.74
CA LEU A 392 -4.77 -5.98 2.70
C LEU A 392 -4.75 -5.41 4.12
N SER A 393 -3.71 -4.65 4.47
CA SER A 393 -3.65 -3.95 5.74
C SER A 393 -4.80 -2.95 5.88
N GLN A 394 -5.10 -2.14 4.86
CA GLN A 394 -6.21 -1.19 4.89
C GLN A 394 -7.57 -1.88 5.01
N SER A 395 -7.82 -2.92 4.21
CA SER A 395 -9.05 -3.71 4.29
C SER A 395 -9.23 -4.35 5.68
N THR A 396 -8.15 -4.82 6.30
CA THR A 396 -8.18 -5.37 7.66
C THR A 396 -8.53 -4.29 8.68
N GLN A 397 -7.98 -3.08 8.57
CA GLN A 397 -8.35 -1.97 9.46
C GLN A 397 -9.84 -1.62 9.34
N PHE A 398 -10.38 -1.62 8.13
CA PHE A 398 -11.81 -1.44 7.89
C PHE A 398 -12.64 -2.55 8.58
N PHE A 399 -12.30 -3.82 8.36
CA PHE A 399 -13.03 -4.94 8.98
C PHE A 399 -12.93 -4.94 10.51
N GLN A 400 -11.82 -4.46 11.09
CA GLN A 400 -11.68 -4.26 12.53
C GLN A 400 -12.64 -3.19 13.08
N VAL A 401 -12.87 -2.11 12.34
CA VAL A 401 -13.81 -1.05 12.70
C VAL A 401 -15.25 -1.55 12.60
N GLU A 402 -15.58 -2.25 11.51
CA GLU A 402 -16.91 -2.86 11.30
C GLU A 402 -17.12 -4.16 12.11
N GLN A 403 -16.15 -4.56 12.92
CA GLN A 403 -16.20 -5.73 13.81
C GLN A 403 -16.52 -7.06 13.10
N SER A 404 -16.11 -7.20 11.84
CA SER A 404 -16.33 -8.41 11.04
C SER A 404 -15.31 -9.49 11.42
N SER A 405 -15.58 -10.22 12.51
CA SER A 405 -14.66 -11.19 13.12
C SER A 405 -14.11 -12.23 12.14
N GLU A 406 -14.96 -12.75 11.25
CA GLU A 406 -14.56 -13.76 10.27
C GLU A 406 -13.67 -13.18 9.15
N LYS A 407 -13.97 -11.97 8.65
CA LYS A 407 -13.09 -11.27 7.69
C LYS A 407 -11.73 -10.97 8.29
N ILE A 408 -11.69 -10.55 9.55
CA ILE A 408 -10.44 -10.29 10.28
C ILE A 408 -9.61 -11.58 10.40
N LYS A 409 -10.23 -12.70 10.84
CA LYS A 409 -9.54 -13.99 10.95
C LYS A 409 -8.98 -14.45 9.61
N TRP A 410 -9.74 -14.25 8.53
CA TRP A 410 -9.27 -14.57 7.19
C TRP A 410 -8.04 -13.73 6.80
N CYS A 411 -8.09 -12.41 6.99
CA CYS A 411 -6.93 -11.54 6.74
C CYS A 411 -5.71 -11.94 7.58
N GLN A 412 -5.93 -12.29 8.86
CA GLN A 412 -4.88 -12.80 9.74
C GLN A 412 -4.24 -14.08 9.21
N ALA A 413 -5.04 -15.02 8.68
CA ALA A 413 -4.52 -16.23 8.05
C ALA A 413 -3.65 -15.90 6.82
N VAL A 414 -4.06 -14.93 6.00
CA VAL A 414 -3.24 -14.46 4.86
C VAL A 414 -1.94 -13.82 5.35
N PHE A 415 -1.97 -12.99 6.38
CA PHE A 415 -0.76 -12.42 6.97
C PHE A 415 0.18 -13.49 7.51
N MET A 416 -0.36 -14.56 8.10
CA MET A 416 0.42 -15.71 8.57
C MET A 416 0.99 -16.57 7.43
N TYR A 417 0.46 -16.45 6.21
CA TYR A 417 1.00 -17.10 5.02
C TYR A 417 2.15 -16.31 4.36
N LEU A 418 2.21 -14.99 4.55
CA LEU A 418 3.25 -14.12 3.95
C LEU A 418 4.71 -14.53 4.20
N PRO A 419 5.09 -15.10 5.37
CA PRO A 419 6.44 -15.62 5.55
C PRO A 419 6.85 -16.69 4.53
N GLN A 420 5.88 -17.46 3.99
CA GLN A 420 6.15 -18.47 2.96
C GLN A 420 6.52 -17.87 1.61
N VAL A 421 6.15 -16.62 1.36
CA VAL A 421 6.51 -15.87 0.14
C VAL A 421 7.63 -14.85 0.38
N GLY A 422 8.28 -14.90 1.55
CA GLY A 422 9.48 -14.12 1.87
C GLY A 422 9.26 -12.89 2.74
N PHE A 423 8.05 -12.64 3.27
CA PHE A 423 7.77 -11.45 4.10
C PHE A 423 7.44 -11.83 5.54
N ALA A 424 8.41 -11.68 6.44
CA ALA A 424 8.21 -11.96 7.86
C ALA A 424 7.30 -10.93 8.56
N ILE A 425 7.11 -9.75 7.96
CA ILE A 425 6.29 -8.66 8.55
C ILE A 425 4.83 -9.06 8.75
N GLY A 426 4.35 -10.06 8.00
CA GLY A 426 3.00 -10.60 8.15
C GLY A 426 2.68 -11.02 9.58
N VAL A 427 3.64 -11.61 10.30
CA VAL A 427 3.43 -12.04 11.71
C VAL A 427 3.05 -10.86 12.61
N PHE A 428 3.59 -9.67 12.34
CA PHE A 428 3.28 -8.46 13.09
C PHE A 428 1.99 -7.80 12.59
N LEU A 429 1.76 -7.77 11.27
CA LEU A 429 0.58 -7.15 10.68
C LEU A 429 -0.74 -7.78 11.12
N LYS A 430 -0.74 -9.07 11.46
CA LYS A 430 -1.95 -9.80 11.88
C LYS A 430 -2.67 -9.18 13.09
N ASP A 431 -1.92 -8.57 14.02
CA ASP A 431 -2.45 -8.01 15.27
C ASP A 431 -2.41 -6.47 15.26
N ILE A 432 -1.95 -5.87 14.17
CA ILE A 432 -1.79 -4.42 14.12
C ILE A 432 -3.15 -3.74 13.98
N VAL A 433 -3.34 -2.75 14.85
CA VAL A 433 -4.45 -1.81 14.82
C VAL A 433 -3.85 -0.43 14.66
N TRP A 434 -4.29 0.32 13.66
CA TRP A 434 -3.82 1.68 13.38
C TRP A 434 -4.63 2.65 14.26
N PRO A 435 -4.04 3.23 15.32
CA PRO A 435 -4.81 3.98 16.31
C PRO A 435 -5.54 5.17 15.69
N GLN A 436 -4.87 5.90 14.79
CA GLN A 436 -5.46 7.06 14.11
C GLN A 436 -6.62 6.67 13.20
N TYR A 437 -6.50 5.56 12.46
CA TYR A 437 -7.61 5.02 11.67
C TYR A 437 -8.81 4.71 12.57
N ARG A 438 -8.60 3.98 13.67
CA ARG A 438 -9.67 3.62 14.61
C ARG A 438 -10.30 4.84 15.29
N LEU A 439 -9.48 5.83 15.67
CA LEU A 439 -9.97 7.06 16.29
C LEU A 439 -10.85 7.85 15.32
N SER A 440 -10.45 7.97 14.05
CA SER A 440 -11.26 8.65 13.03
C SER A 440 -12.64 8.01 12.84
N GLN A 441 -12.72 6.67 12.87
CA GLN A 441 -13.99 5.96 12.65
C GLN A 441 -14.88 5.94 13.90
N LYS A 442 -14.33 6.02 15.12
CA LYS A 442 -15.11 6.13 16.36
C LYS A 442 -15.91 7.44 16.47
N ARG A 443 -15.57 8.46 15.67
CA ARG A 443 -16.31 9.73 15.60
C ARG A 443 -17.72 9.60 15.02
N ARG A 444 -18.09 8.41 14.50
CA ARG A 444 -19.44 8.06 13.99
C ARG A 444 -20.52 7.96 15.07
N SER A 445 -20.18 7.92 16.36
CA SER A 445 -21.17 7.77 17.44
C SER A 445 -21.10 8.96 18.39
N PRO A 446 -22.14 9.81 18.47
CA PRO A 446 -22.31 10.61 19.67
C PRO A 446 -22.57 9.63 20.81
N SER A 447 -21.63 9.55 21.76
CA SER A 447 -21.91 8.88 23.03
C SER A 447 -23.19 9.49 23.61
N PRO A 448 -24.19 8.71 24.04
CA PRO A 448 -25.28 9.28 24.81
C PRO A 448 -24.66 9.97 26.03
N PRO A 449 -25.11 11.18 26.41
CA PRO A 449 -24.56 11.86 27.56
C PRO A 449 -24.67 10.93 28.77
N GLU A 450 -23.55 10.73 29.46
CA GLU A 450 -23.55 10.03 30.74
C GLU A 450 -24.65 10.66 31.59
N GLN A 451 -25.69 9.87 31.89
CA GLN A 451 -26.64 10.23 32.91
C GLN A 451 -25.83 10.34 34.19
N VAL A 452 -25.54 11.59 34.57
CA VAL A 452 -25.09 11.93 35.92
C VAL A 452 -26.18 11.41 36.84
N GLY A 453 -25.93 10.24 37.41
CA GLY A 453 -26.79 9.67 38.42
C GLY A 453 -26.75 10.59 39.62
N GLU A 454 -27.81 11.39 39.79
CA GLU A 454 -28.21 11.88 41.10
C GLU A 454 -28.30 10.67 42.03
N ARG A 455 -27.41 10.61 43.01
CA ARG A 455 -27.61 9.81 44.21
C ARG A 455 -27.61 10.76 45.40
N TYR A 456 -28.79 10.76 46.01
CA TYR A 456 -29.15 11.25 47.34
C TYR A 456 -28.09 11.00 48.41
#